data_AF-A0A6V6Z3R7-F1
#
_entry.id   AF-A0A6V6Z3R7-F1
#
_cell.length_a   1.000
_cell.length_b   1.000
_cell.length_c   1.000
_cell.angle_alpha   90.00
_cell.angle_beta   90.00
_cell.angle_gamma   90.00
#
_symmetry.space_group_name_H-M   'P 1'
#
loop_
_entity.id
_entity.type
_entity.pdbx_description
1 polymer ?
#
loop_
_entity_poly.entity_id
_entity_poly.type
_entity_poly.pdbx_seq_one_letter_code
_entity_poly.pdbx_strand_id
1 'polypeptide(L)'
;MNFKQIDIQKFDSTGNYVLNEEYVLSYIYSDGWTERLFRIAFFIDIYFDCKIDLSFYLRNNKKKNDTSYSQKIEKQIESQIPIEIKNLIVSLINLKELKLKYLYADTFMEDSKDEHFVINHNEKSHNVGIGIFLKKVKPENESENLFFQLHTEFEKWKEDIYKKYYNVKLQNHTTGVIEHFK
;
A
#
# COMPACT_ATOMS: atom_id res chain seq x y z
N MET A 1 -14.61 -4.89 -11.04
CA MET A 1 -13.87 -5.71 -12.01
C MET A 1 -12.58 -6.15 -11.34
N ASN A 2 -12.10 -7.38 -11.55
CA ASN A 2 -10.80 -7.76 -10.98
C ASN A 2 -9.69 -7.32 -11.92
N PHE A 3 -8.71 -6.58 -11.41
CA PHE A 3 -7.54 -6.15 -12.17
C PHE A 3 -6.34 -7.06 -11.86
N LYS A 4 -5.40 -7.15 -12.80
CA LYS A 4 -4.16 -7.90 -12.60
C LYS A 4 -3.03 -6.92 -12.29
N GLN A 5 -2.33 -7.14 -11.17
CA GLN A 5 -1.21 -6.29 -10.77
C GLN A 5 -0.12 -6.26 -11.86
N ILE A 6 0.11 -7.37 -12.56
CA ILE A 6 1.15 -7.48 -13.60
C ILE A 6 0.91 -6.58 -14.83
N ASP A 7 -0.35 -6.21 -15.10
CA ASP A 7 -0.70 -5.30 -16.20
C ASP A 7 -0.39 -3.84 -15.82
N ILE A 8 -0.28 -3.56 -14.53
CA ILE A 8 -0.02 -2.23 -13.95
C ILE A 8 1.46 -2.06 -13.65
N GLN A 9 2.11 -3.09 -13.08
CA GLN A 9 3.48 -3.02 -12.60
C GLN A 9 4.19 -4.36 -12.82
N LYS A 10 5.39 -4.29 -13.37
CA LYS A 10 6.22 -5.46 -13.70
C LYS A 10 7.67 -5.22 -13.32
N PHE A 11 8.46 -6.28 -13.21
CA PHE A 11 9.89 -6.16 -13.01
C PHE A 11 10.63 -5.92 -14.32
N ASP A 12 11.67 -5.09 -14.30
CA ASP A 12 12.70 -5.07 -15.34
C ASP A 12 13.78 -6.13 -15.09
N SER A 13 14.78 -6.18 -15.98
CA SER A 13 15.91 -7.11 -15.88
C SER A 13 16.81 -6.89 -14.67
N THR A 14 16.69 -5.73 -13.98
CA THR A 14 17.45 -5.39 -12.78
C THR A 14 16.69 -5.71 -11.50
N GLY A 15 15.44 -6.20 -11.61
CA GLY A 15 14.58 -6.48 -10.46
C GLY A 15 13.88 -5.23 -9.92
N ASN A 16 13.95 -4.09 -10.60
CA ASN A 16 13.19 -2.91 -10.24
C ASN A 16 11.78 -2.98 -10.81
N TYR A 17 10.82 -2.40 -10.09
CA TYR A 17 9.48 -2.27 -10.61
C TYR A 17 9.42 -1.15 -11.66
N VAL A 18 8.80 -1.47 -12.79
CA VAL A 18 8.40 -0.56 -13.84
C VAL A 18 6.89 -0.43 -13.81
N LEU A 19 6.42 0.78 -13.55
CA LEU A 19 5.02 1.13 -13.50
C LEU A 19 4.54 1.53 -14.90
N ASN A 20 3.41 1.00 -15.33
CA ASN A 20 2.76 1.36 -16.59
C ASN A 20 2.55 2.89 -16.65
N GLU A 21 2.76 3.49 -17.83
CA GLU A 21 2.69 4.94 -18.06
C GLU A 21 1.31 5.56 -17.76
N GLU A 22 0.24 4.75 -17.78
CA GLU A 22 -1.11 5.16 -17.36
C GLU A 22 -1.21 5.39 -15.83
N TYR A 23 -0.16 5.06 -15.08
CA TYR A 23 -0.12 5.19 -13.62
C TYR A 23 0.98 6.14 -13.16
N VAL A 24 0.64 6.97 -12.16
CA VAL A 24 1.56 7.94 -11.57
C VAL A 24 2.29 7.38 -10.36
N LEU A 25 1.63 6.49 -9.62
CA LEU A 25 2.17 5.97 -8.38
C LEU A 25 1.63 4.58 -8.05
N SER A 26 2.49 3.72 -7.53
CA SER A 26 2.08 2.55 -6.75
C SER A 26 2.67 2.59 -5.35
N TYR A 27 1.93 2.11 -4.37
CA TYR A 27 2.43 1.87 -3.02
C TYR A 27 2.04 0.47 -2.58
N ILE A 28 3.03 -0.36 -2.27
CA ILE A 28 2.85 -1.72 -1.76
C ILE A 28 3.30 -1.75 -0.31
N TYR A 29 2.45 -2.31 0.54
CA TYR A 29 2.67 -2.47 1.96
C TYR A 29 2.42 -3.92 2.36
N SER A 30 3.29 -4.45 3.21
CA SER A 30 3.03 -5.63 4.03
C SER A 30 3.51 -5.39 5.46
N ASP A 31 2.74 -5.79 6.47
CA ASP A 31 3.22 -5.72 7.85
C ASP A 31 4.19 -6.85 8.23
N GLY A 32 4.51 -7.75 7.30
CA GLY A 32 5.39 -8.88 7.52
C GLY A 32 4.70 -9.99 8.31
N TRP A 33 5.47 -10.76 9.09
CA TRP A 33 4.91 -11.82 9.91
C TRP A 33 4.26 -11.28 11.20
N THR A 34 3.02 -10.78 11.07
CA THR A 34 2.17 -10.35 12.18
C THR A 34 0.93 -11.22 12.32
N GLU A 35 0.15 -11.02 13.39
CA GLU A 35 -1.16 -11.69 13.51
C GLU A 35 -2.14 -11.32 12.38
N ARG A 36 -2.00 -10.13 11.79
CA ARG A 36 -2.88 -9.64 10.72
C ARG A 36 -2.46 -10.18 9.36
N LEU A 37 -1.15 -10.40 9.15
CA LEU A 37 -0.53 -10.64 7.84
C LEU A 37 -1.15 -9.69 6.79
N PHE A 38 -1.21 -8.41 7.14
CA PHE A 38 -1.89 -7.40 6.35
C PHE A 38 -1.00 -7.00 5.18
N ARG A 39 -1.56 -7.11 3.99
CA ARG A 39 -0.99 -6.62 2.74
C ARG A 39 -1.99 -5.69 2.08
N ILE A 40 -1.50 -4.59 1.54
CA ILE A 40 -2.29 -3.70 0.70
C ILE A 40 -1.41 -3.10 -0.38
N ALA A 41 -1.93 -3.03 -1.60
CA ALA A 41 -1.30 -2.39 -2.72
C ALA A 41 -2.25 -1.34 -3.29
N PHE A 42 -1.75 -0.13 -3.50
CA PHE A 42 -2.43 0.99 -4.13
C PHE A 42 -1.81 1.23 -5.49
N PHE A 43 -2.64 1.41 -6.50
CA PHE A 43 -2.24 1.76 -7.86
C PHE A 43 -3.06 2.98 -8.29
N ILE A 44 -2.40 4.12 -8.48
CA ILE A 44 -3.04 5.40 -8.78
C ILE A 44 -2.74 5.76 -10.22
N ASP A 45 -3.80 5.96 -11.00
CA ASP A 45 -3.68 6.33 -12.40
C ASP A 45 -3.42 7.84 -12.60
N ILE A 46 -3.15 8.24 -13.85
CA ILE A 46 -2.95 9.65 -14.22
C ILE A 46 -4.17 10.56 -13.99
N TYR A 47 -5.35 9.97 -13.79
CA TYR A 47 -6.59 10.68 -13.44
C TYR A 47 -6.85 10.71 -11.94
N PHE A 48 -5.96 10.11 -11.14
CA PHE A 48 -6.03 9.96 -9.69
C PHE A 48 -7.13 9.01 -9.21
N ASP A 49 -7.62 8.12 -10.08
CA ASP A 49 -8.42 6.98 -9.66
C ASP A 49 -7.49 5.91 -9.08
N CYS A 50 -7.94 5.23 -8.02
CA CYS A 50 -7.13 4.26 -7.31
C CYS A 50 -7.74 2.86 -7.34
N LYS A 51 -6.94 1.91 -7.85
CA LYS A 51 -7.16 0.48 -7.71
C LYS A 51 -6.39 -0.02 -6.49
N ILE A 52 -7.07 -0.73 -5.60
CA ILE A 52 -6.49 -1.21 -4.35
C ILE A 52 -6.71 -2.72 -4.27
N ASP A 53 -5.64 -3.44 -3.96
CA ASP A 53 -5.67 -4.88 -3.70
C ASP A 53 -5.24 -5.12 -2.25
N LEU A 54 -6.12 -5.68 -1.43
CA LEU A 54 -5.87 -5.88 -0.02
C LEU A 54 -6.12 -7.31 0.41
N SER A 55 -5.28 -7.79 1.34
CA SER A 55 -5.48 -9.06 2.00
C SER A 55 -5.05 -9.01 3.45
N PHE A 56 -5.79 -9.69 4.33
CA PHE A 56 -5.44 -9.84 5.75
C PHE A 56 -6.10 -11.10 6.32
N TYR A 57 -5.68 -11.51 7.51
CA TYR A 57 -6.27 -12.64 8.22
C TYR A 57 -7.14 -12.15 9.37
N LEU A 58 -8.31 -12.79 9.50
CA LEU A 58 -9.15 -12.71 10.67
C LEU A 58 -8.91 -13.94 11.54
N ARG A 59 -8.51 -13.71 12.79
CA ARG A 59 -8.40 -14.79 13.77
C ARG A 59 -9.81 -15.25 14.16
N ASN A 60 -10.14 -16.52 13.88
CA ASN A 60 -11.37 -17.11 14.34
C ASN A 60 -11.11 -17.88 15.65
N ASN A 61 -11.70 -17.38 16.73
CA ASN A 61 -11.55 -18.01 18.05
C ASN A 61 -12.39 -19.29 18.20
N LYS A 62 -13.21 -19.66 17.20
CA LYS A 62 -13.88 -20.96 17.17
C LYS A 62 -12.85 -22.06 16.93
N LYS A 63 -12.47 -22.76 18.00
CA LYS A 63 -11.64 -23.97 17.92
C LYS A 63 -12.40 -25.07 17.19
N LYS A 64 -11.76 -25.68 16.20
CA LYS A 64 -12.18 -26.98 15.65
C LYS A 64 -10.98 -27.91 15.83
N ASN A 65 -11.17 -29.01 16.55
CA ASN A 65 -10.12 -30.00 16.83
C ASN A 65 -8.81 -29.38 17.38
N ASP A 66 -8.92 -28.58 18.45
CA ASP A 66 -7.79 -27.91 19.13
C ASP A 66 -6.92 -26.94 18.30
N THR A 67 -7.33 -26.62 17.06
CA THR A 67 -6.66 -25.62 16.23
C THR A 67 -7.53 -24.37 16.08
N SER A 68 -6.89 -23.20 16.23
CA SER A 68 -7.52 -21.91 15.87
C SER A 68 -7.52 -21.78 14.35
N TYR A 69 -8.68 -21.53 13.76
CA TYR A 69 -8.79 -21.26 12.33
C TYR A 69 -8.53 -19.78 12.06
N SER A 70 -7.74 -19.44 11.04
CA SER A 70 -7.66 -18.07 10.53
C SER A 70 -8.35 -18.02 9.17
N GLN A 71 -9.15 -16.98 8.94
CA GLN A 71 -9.80 -16.76 7.66
C GLN A 71 -9.04 -15.68 6.91
N LYS A 72 -8.47 -16.04 5.75
CA LYS A 72 -7.91 -15.06 4.83
C LYS A 72 -9.05 -14.27 4.18
N ILE A 73 -8.93 -12.95 4.18
CA ILE A 73 -9.77 -12.02 3.45
C ILE A 73 -8.93 -11.45 2.31
N GLU A 74 -9.48 -11.46 1.10
CA GLU A 74 -8.88 -10.87 -0.09
C GLU A 74 -9.94 -10.03 -0.79
N LYS A 75 -9.58 -8.81 -1.19
CA LYS A 75 -10.51 -7.90 -1.84
C LYS A 75 -9.79 -6.92 -2.76
N GLN A 76 -10.34 -6.75 -3.95
CA GLN A 76 -9.99 -5.66 -4.85
C GLN A 76 -11.09 -4.60 -4.80
N ILE A 77 -10.69 -3.34 -4.68
CA ILE A 77 -11.59 -2.19 -4.63
C ILE A 77 -11.09 -1.07 -5.55
N GLU A 78 -12.02 -0.27 -6.02
CA GLU A 78 -11.76 0.98 -6.71
C GLU A 78 -12.26 2.12 -5.82
N SER A 79 -11.44 3.17 -5.69
CA SER A 79 -11.73 4.31 -4.83
C SER A 79 -11.07 5.57 -5.39
N GLN A 80 -11.65 6.72 -5.09
CA GLN A 80 -10.93 7.99 -5.18
C GLN A 80 -9.85 8.03 -4.09
N ILE A 81 -8.72 8.68 -4.40
CA ILE A 81 -7.68 8.95 -3.40
C ILE A 81 -8.08 10.12 -2.49
N PRO A 82 -7.62 10.15 -1.23
CA PRO A 82 -7.71 11.32 -0.37
C PRO A 82 -7.10 12.56 -1.03
N ILE A 83 -7.70 13.73 -0.78
CA ILE A 83 -7.26 15.00 -1.40
C ILE A 83 -5.85 15.39 -0.98
N GLU A 84 -5.46 15.06 0.26
CA GLU A 84 -4.13 15.29 0.80
C GLU A 84 -3.08 14.49 0.02
N ILE A 85 -3.36 13.20 -0.26
CA ILE A 85 -2.51 12.33 -1.08
C ILE A 85 -2.42 12.87 -2.51
N LYS A 86 -3.56 13.28 -3.11
CA LYS A 86 -3.59 13.86 -4.46
C LYS A 86 -2.68 15.08 -4.56
N ASN A 87 -2.82 16.03 -3.63
CA ASN A 87 -2.05 17.27 -3.66
C ASN A 87 -0.55 17.00 -3.55
N LEU A 88 -0.15 16.04 -2.71
CA LEU A 88 1.25 15.65 -2.54
C LEU A 88 1.81 14.94 -3.78
N ILE A 89 1.04 14.06 -4.43
CA ILE A 89 1.45 13.44 -5.71
C ILE A 89 1.63 14.51 -6.78
N VAL A 90 0.65 15.43 -6.94
CA VAL A 90 0.74 16.54 -7.90
C VAL A 90 1.99 17.39 -7.64
N SER A 91 2.31 17.64 -6.36
CA SER A 91 3.49 18.42 -5.99
C SER A 91 4.78 17.69 -6.34
N LEU A 92 4.85 16.37 -6.08
CA LEU A 92 5.99 15.52 -6.41
C LEU A 92 6.24 15.43 -7.92
N ILE A 93 5.21 15.15 -8.71
CA ILE A 93 5.37 14.93 -10.16
C ILE A 93 5.71 16.21 -10.92
N ASN A 94 5.34 17.38 -10.38
CA ASN A 94 5.65 18.69 -10.95
C ASN A 94 7.03 19.23 -10.55
N LEU A 95 7.78 18.52 -9.70
CA LEU A 95 9.17 18.87 -9.44
C LEU A 95 9.97 18.76 -10.74
N LYS A 96 10.88 19.71 -10.97
CA LYS A 96 11.82 19.66 -12.09
C LYS A 96 12.66 18.38 -12.08
N GLU A 97 13.03 17.92 -10.88
CA GLU A 97 13.85 16.74 -10.66
C GLU A 97 13.37 16.02 -9.39
N LEU A 98 13.20 14.69 -9.48
CA LEU A 98 12.80 13.86 -8.36
C LEU A 98 14.05 13.21 -7.72
N LYS A 99 14.44 13.69 -6.53
CA LYS A 99 15.65 13.25 -5.80
C LYS A 99 15.29 12.41 -4.58
N LEU A 100 15.09 11.11 -4.81
CA LEU A 100 14.80 10.13 -3.76
C LEU A 100 15.90 9.07 -3.71
N LYS A 101 16.20 8.56 -2.52
CA LYS A 101 17.05 7.40 -2.31
C LYS A 101 16.27 6.14 -2.67
N TYR A 102 16.98 5.11 -3.13
CA TYR A 102 16.36 3.81 -3.42
C TYR A 102 15.79 3.13 -2.17
N LEU A 103 16.42 3.33 -1.01
CA LEU A 103 15.99 2.75 0.26
C LEU A 103 16.22 3.75 1.39
N TYR A 104 15.19 3.95 2.21
CA TYR A 104 15.27 4.67 3.46
C TYR A 104 15.10 3.71 4.63
N ALA A 105 16.19 3.43 5.36
CA ALA A 105 16.18 2.55 6.53
C ALA A 105 17.38 2.85 7.44
N ASP A 106 17.20 2.71 8.75
CA ASP A 106 18.31 2.62 9.71
C ASP A 106 18.76 1.15 9.90
N THR A 107 17.83 0.21 9.74
CA THR A 107 18.07 -1.23 9.85
C THR A 107 17.12 -2.03 8.96
N PHE A 108 17.49 -3.28 8.71
CA PHE A 108 16.71 -4.26 7.96
C PHE A 108 16.55 -5.52 8.80
N MET A 109 15.37 -6.12 8.73
CA MET A 109 15.08 -7.43 9.32
C MET A 109 14.28 -8.24 8.30
N GLU A 110 14.71 -9.47 8.04
CA GLU A 110 13.94 -10.40 7.20
C GLU A 110 12.56 -10.64 7.82
N ASP A 111 11.57 -10.89 6.96
CA ASP A 111 10.16 -11.11 7.33
C ASP A 111 9.49 -9.98 8.15
N SER A 112 10.10 -8.79 8.15
CA SER A 112 9.54 -7.59 8.75
C SER A 112 8.64 -6.81 7.79
N LYS A 113 8.15 -5.66 8.26
CA LYS A 113 7.33 -4.73 7.49
C LYS A 113 8.05 -4.35 6.19
N ASP A 114 7.37 -4.56 5.07
CA ASP A 114 7.82 -4.19 3.72
C ASP A 114 6.96 -3.05 3.20
N GLU A 115 7.62 -2.04 2.64
CA GLU A 115 7.01 -0.83 2.11
C GLU A 115 7.76 -0.37 0.89
N HIS A 116 7.06 -0.28 -0.23
CA HIS A 116 7.68 0.06 -1.50
C HIS A 116 6.81 1.00 -2.32
N PHE A 117 7.39 2.14 -2.70
CA PHE A 117 6.80 3.11 -3.60
C PHE A 117 7.43 3.00 -4.99
N VAL A 118 6.61 3.19 -6.01
CA VAL A 118 7.07 3.45 -7.38
C VAL A 118 6.37 4.67 -7.88
N ILE A 119 7.14 5.66 -8.32
CA ILE A 119 6.63 6.95 -8.78
C ILE A 119 7.08 7.13 -10.22
N ASN A 120 6.13 7.31 -11.13
CA ASN A 120 6.46 7.70 -12.50
C ASN A 120 6.73 9.21 -12.55
N HIS A 121 7.94 9.58 -12.97
CA HIS A 121 8.38 10.96 -13.15
C HIS A 121 9.24 11.04 -14.40
N ASN A 122 8.95 11.98 -15.30
CA ASN A 122 9.67 12.16 -16.57
C ASN A 122 9.92 10.82 -17.32
N GLU A 123 8.85 10.03 -17.51
CA GLU A 123 8.86 8.74 -18.23
C GLU A 123 9.71 7.64 -17.56
N LYS A 124 10.11 7.82 -16.29
CA LYS A 124 10.90 6.86 -15.52
C LYS A 124 10.19 6.45 -14.24
N SER A 125 10.29 5.17 -13.89
CA SER A 125 9.80 4.63 -12.63
C SER A 125 10.87 4.75 -11.54
N HIS A 126 10.65 5.63 -10.57
CA HIS A 126 11.49 5.80 -9.39
C HIS A 126 11.04 4.86 -8.28
N ASN A 127 11.91 3.92 -7.91
CA ASN A 127 11.66 2.90 -6.89
C ASN A 127 12.21 3.38 -5.54
N VAL A 128 11.39 3.28 -4.49
CA VAL A 128 11.75 3.74 -3.14
C VAL A 128 11.23 2.76 -2.10
N GLY A 129 12.13 2.04 -1.45
CA GLY A 129 11.83 1.21 -0.28
C GLY A 129 11.84 2.01 1.02
N ILE A 130 10.97 1.64 1.95
CA ILE A 130 10.94 2.15 3.32
C ILE A 130 11.14 0.98 4.29
N GLY A 131 12.25 1.00 5.02
CA GLY A 131 12.56 0.00 6.03
C GLY A 131 12.21 0.45 7.45
N ILE A 132 13.00 -0.03 8.41
CA ILE A 132 12.82 0.30 9.82
C ILE A 132 13.63 1.55 10.15
N PHE A 133 12.95 2.58 10.65
CA PHE A 133 13.57 3.78 11.20
C PHE A 133 13.73 3.64 12.72
N LEU A 134 14.96 3.81 13.19
CA LEU A 134 15.30 3.93 14.62
C LEU A 134 15.27 5.40 15.07
N LYS A 135 15.39 6.34 14.14
CA LYS A 135 15.33 7.78 14.38
C LYS A 135 14.35 8.44 13.42
N LYS A 136 13.83 9.61 13.81
CA LYS A 136 13.02 10.43 12.90
C LYS A 136 13.86 10.83 11.70
N VAL A 137 13.41 10.48 10.51
CA VAL A 137 14.06 10.87 9.26
C VAL A 137 13.94 12.38 9.08
N LYS A 138 15.04 13.02 8.69
CA LYS A 138 15.05 14.42 8.29
C LYS A 138 15.21 14.48 6.78
N PRO A 139 14.29 15.10 6.03
CA PRO A 139 14.46 15.26 4.60
C PRO A 139 15.67 16.14 4.29
N GLU A 140 16.47 15.72 3.31
CA GLU A 140 17.65 16.44 2.85
C GLU A 140 17.32 17.41 1.70
N ASN A 141 16.19 17.22 1.04
CA ASN A 141 15.75 18.03 -0.10
C ASN A 141 14.20 18.10 -0.20
N GLU A 142 13.70 18.87 -1.16
CA GLU A 142 12.25 19.08 -1.37
C GLU A 142 11.51 17.80 -1.78
N SER A 143 12.10 16.96 -2.64
CA SER A 143 11.52 15.67 -3.02
C SER A 143 11.31 14.78 -1.81
N GLU A 144 12.32 14.67 -0.94
CA GLU A 144 12.22 13.90 0.30
C GLU A 144 11.18 14.47 1.26
N ASN A 145 11.11 15.79 1.38
CA ASN A 145 10.13 16.44 2.25
C ASN A 145 8.69 16.14 1.81
N LEU A 146 8.40 16.22 0.51
CA LEU A 146 7.10 15.87 -0.04
C LEU A 146 6.82 14.37 0.06
N PHE A 147 7.83 13.53 -0.21
CA PHE A 147 7.72 12.09 -0.13
C PHE A 147 7.41 11.59 1.30
N PHE A 148 8.07 12.13 2.34
CA PHE A 148 7.77 11.73 3.72
C PHE A 148 6.39 12.22 4.20
N GLN A 149 5.92 13.36 3.70
CA GLN A 149 4.54 13.79 3.92
C GLN A 149 3.56 12.82 3.24
N LEU A 150 3.83 12.43 2.00
CA LEU A 150 3.02 11.46 1.25
C LEU A 150 2.97 10.10 1.95
N HIS A 151 4.13 9.60 2.40
CA HIS A 151 4.24 8.37 3.18
C HIS A 151 3.37 8.44 4.45
N THR A 152 3.42 9.55 5.17
CA THR A 152 2.60 9.75 6.38
C THR A 152 1.10 9.68 6.08
N GLU A 153 0.64 10.25 4.97
CA GLU A 153 -0.78 10.19 4.58
C GLU A 153 -1.20 8.79 4.13
N PHE A 154 -0.33 8.06 3.41
CA PHE A 154 -0.58 6.65 3.09
C PHE A 154 -0.63 5.76 4.33
N GLU A 155 0.23 6.00 5.32
CA GLU A 155 0.22 5.26 6.59
C GLU A 155 -1.14 5.38 7.31
N LYS A 156 -1.73 6.58 7.31
CA LYS A 156 -3.08 6.80 7.84
C LYS A 156 -4.13 6.10 6.98
N TRP A 157 -4.07 6.30 5.66
CA TRP A 157 -5.12 5.83 4.76
C TRP A 157 -5.23 4.29 4.71
N LYS A 158 -4.09 3.57 4.71
CA LYS A 158 -4.13 2.10 4.76
C LYS A 158 -4.77 1.57 6.04
N GLU A 159 -4.52 2.21 7.19
CA GLU A 159 -5.07 1.78 8.48
C GLU A 159 -6.57 2.06 8.55
N ASP A 160 -7.03 3.16 7.95
CA ASP A 160 -8.46 3.47 7.81
C ASP A 160 -9.18 2.44 6.92
N ILE A 161 -8.56 2.04 5.80
CA ILE A 161 -9.07 0.97 4.94
C ILE A 161 -9.13 -0.36 5.71
N TYR A 162 -8.04 -0.73 6.40
CA TYR A 162 -8.00 -1.94 7.21
C TYR A 162 -9.13 -1.97 8.24
N LYS A 163 -9.27 -0.92 9.05
CA LYS A 163 -10.33 -0.81 10.08
C LYS A 163 -11.73 -0.90 9.47
N LYS A 164 -11.97 -0.25 8.32
CA LYS A 164 -13.25 -0.31 7.61
C LYS A 164 -13.62 -1.75 7.25
N TYR A 165 -12.70 -2.50 6.63
CA TYR A 165 -12.99 -3.87 6.20
C TYR A 165 -12.97 -4.88 7.34
N TYR A 166 -12.15 -4.67 8.35
CA TYR A 166 -12.13 -5.46 9.57
C TYR A 166 -13.48 -5.36 10.32
N ASN A 167 -13.99 -4.14 10.52
CA ASN A 167 -15.24 -3.89 11.24
C ASN A 167 -16.47 -4.42 10.49
N VAL A 168 -16.55 -4.21 9.17
CA VAL A 168 -17.64 -4.77 8.33
C VAL A 168 -17.72 -6.29 8.49
N LYS A 169 -16.58 -6.98 8.55
CA LYS A 169 -16.57 -8.44 8.70
C LYS A 169 -16.89 -8.89 10.12
N LEU A 170 -16.43 -8.18 11.15
CA LEU A 170 -16.84 -8.48 12.53
C LEU A 170 -18.37 -8.41 12.68
N GLN A 171 -19.01 -7.37 12.15
CA GLN A 171 -20.47 -7.22 12.22
C GLN A 171 -21.20 -8.38 11.53
N ASN A 172 -20.76 -8.81 10.35
CA ASN A 172 -21.38 -9.94 9.65
C ASN A 172 -21.15 -11.28 10.37
N HIS A 173 -20.05 -11.43 11.12
CA HIS A 173 -19.80 -12.60 11.95
C HIS A 173 -20.64 -12.63 13.25
N THR A 174 -20.98 -11.48 13.84
CA THR A 174 -21.84 -11.42 15.03
C THR A 174 -23.33 -11.50 14.71
N THR A 175 -23.76 -11.03 13.53
CA THR A 175 -25.20 -10.97 13.19
C THR A 175 -25.69 -12.13 12.32
N GLY A 176 -24.81 -12.97 11.77
CA GLY A 176 -25.21 -14.08 10.90
C GLY A 176 -25.85 -13.64 9.58
N VAL A 177 -25.69 -12.37 9.19
CA VAL A 177 -26.30 -11.82 7.97
C VAL A 177 -25.37 -12.05 6.78
N ILE A 178 -25.83 -12.90 5.85
CA ILE A 178 -25.26 -13.06 4.51
C ILE A 178 -25.85 -11.96 3.65
N GLU A 179 -25.13 -10.86 3.45
CA GLU A 179 -25.50 -9.90 2.40
C GLU A 179 -24.93 -10.35 1.06
N HIS A 180 -25.82 -10.75 0.14
CA HIS A 180 -25.55 -10.81 -1.28
C HIS A 180 -25.56 -9.39 -1.84
N PHE A 181 -24.38 -8.86 -2.17
CA PHE A 181 -24.30 -7.68 -3.02
C PHE A 181 -24.11 -8.13 -4.46
N LYS A 182 -25.03 -7.67 -5.32
CA LYS A 182 -24.99 -7.79 -6.78
C LYS A 182 -23.87 -6.95 -7.38
#